data_AF-A0A931MM47-F1
#
_entry.id   AF-A0A931MM47-F1
#
_cell.length_a   1.000
_cell.length_b   1.000
_cell.length_c   1.000
_cell.angle_alpha   90.00
_cell.angle_beta   90.00
_cell.angle_gamma   90.00
#
_symmetry.space_group_name_H-M   'P 1'
#
loop_
_entity.id
_entity.type
_entity.pdbx_description
1 polymer ?
#
loop_
_entity_poly.entity_id
_entity_poly.type
_entity_poly.pdbx_seq_one_letter_code
_entity_poly.pdbx_strand_id
1 'polypeptide(L)'
;MIETLKTPRWYWVVAGLSCLWNAFGCLDYTMTATRNATYLSAFPPQMIEYIDSFPFWLMGCWALGTWGALAGSILLLARSRWAIAVFLLWFSVRMRARGILR
;
A
#
# COMPACT_ATOMS: atom_id res chain seq x y z
N MET A 1 33.73 -0.97 -16.30
CA MET A 1 32.96 0.29 -16.19
C MET A 1 31.54 -0.11 -15.83
N ILE A 2 31.10 0.15 -14.61
CA ILE A 2 29.72 -0.20 -14.20
C ILE A 2 28.82 0.87 -14.80
N GLU A 3 28.06 0.53 -15.84
CA GLU A 3 27.05 1.45 -16.36
C GLU A 3 25.98 1.70 -15.31
N THR A 4 25.78 2.96 -14.96
CA THR A 4 24.65 3.38 -14.12
C THR A 4 23.40 3.43 -14.98
N LEU A 5 22.62 2.34 -14.99
CA LEU A 5 21.35 2.28 -15.71
C LEU A 5 20.43 3.41 -15.23
N LYS A 6 20.18 4.38 -16.11
CA LYS A 6 19.28 5.51 -15.87
C LYS A 6 17.88 4.96 -15.64
N THR A 7 17.24 5.33 -14.53
CA THR A 7 15.95 4.72 -14.20
C THR A 7 14.91 5.08 -15.25
N PRO A 8 14.21 4.09 -15.80
CA PRO A 8 13.35 4.33 -16.96
C PRO A 8 12.16 5.21 -16.59
N ARG A 9 11.74 6.08 -17.52
CA ARG A 9 10.68 7.07 -17.28
C ARG A 9 9.35 6.45 -16.87
N TRP A 10 9.03 5.25 -17.37
CA TRP A 10 7.80 4.53 -17.01
C TRP A 10 7.75 4.20 -15.51
N TYR A 11 8.89 4.05 -14.84
CA TYR A 11 8.95 3.82 -13.39
C TYR A 11 8.24 4.94 -12.63
N TRP A 12 8.49 6.19 -13.01
CA TRP A 12 7.90 7.35 -12.35
C TRP A 12 6.41 7.46 -12.62
N VAL A 13 5.97 7.08 -13.83
CA VAL A 13 4.54 7.03 -14.17
C VAL A 13 3.82 5.98 -13.31
N VAL A 14 4.38 4.77 -13.20
CA VAL A 14 3.80 3.71 -12.37
C VAL A 14 3.82 4.09 -10.88
N ALA A 15 4.93 4.67 -10.40
CA ALA A 15 5.05 5.12 -9.01
C ALA A 15 4.02 6.20 -8.67
N GLY A 16 3.87 7.20 -9.55
CA GLY A 16 2.90 8.28 -9.39
C GLY A 16 1.46 7.76 -9.42
N LEU A 17 1.13 6.93 -10.41
CA LEU A 17 -0.21 6.36 -10.55
C LEU A 17 -0.59 5.45 -9.37
N SER A 18 0.36 4.62 -8.91
CA SER A 18 0.18 3.80 -7.71
C SER A 18 -0.08 4.66 -6.47
N CYS A 19 0.69 5.72 -6.28
CA CYS A 19 0.50 6.62 -5.13
C CYS A 19 -0.86 7.31 -5.19
N LEU A 20 -1.27 7.79 -6.37
CA LEU A 20 -2.56 8.44 -6.56
C LEU A 20 -3.72 7.48 -6.28
N TRP A 21 -3.66 6.27 -6.84
CA TRP A 21 -4.69 5.25 -6.62
C TRP A 21 -4.82 4.86 -5.13
N ASN A 22 -3.69 4.63 -4.45
CA ASN A 22 -3.72 4.27 -3.04
C ASN A 22 -4.15 5.44 -2.15
N ALA A 23 -3.86 6.69 -2.54
CA ALA A 23 -4.36 7.86 -1.83
C ALA A 23 -5.89 7.95 -1.90
N PHE A 24 -6.49 7.62 -3.05
CA PHE A 24 -7.95 7.49 -3.17
C PHE A 24 -8.50 6.40 -2.24
N GLY A 25 -7.85 5.23 -2.16
CA GLY A 25 -8.25 4.17 -1.24
C GLY A 25 -8.19 4.59 0.23
N CYS A 26 -7.17 5.33 0.64
CA CYS A 26 -7.09 5.89 2.00
C CYS A 26 -8.18 6.94 2.27
N LEU A 27 -8.49 7.79 1.29
CA LEU A 27 -9.57 8.77 1.40
C LEU A 27 -10.92 8.07 1.56
N ASP A 28 -11.24 7.11 0.70
CA ASP A 28 -12.47 6.31 0.77
C ASP A 28 -12.63 5.61 2.12
N TYR A 29 -11.58 4.90 2.58
CA TYR A 29 -11.58 4.29 3.90
C TYR A 29 -11.83 5.33 5.01
N THR A 30 -11.14 6.47 4.96
CA THR A 30 -11.26 7.50 6.01
C THR A 30 -12.66 8.11 6.02
N MET A 31 -13.21 8.45 4.86
CA MET A 31 -14.55 9.03 4.74
C MET A 31 -15.63 8.04 5.17
N THR A 32 -15.47 6.76 4.83
CA THR A 32 -16.38 5.68 5.22
C THR A 32 -16.28 5.40 6.73
N ALA A 33 -15.07 5.25 7.28
CA ALA A 33 -14.85 4.97 8.69
C ALA A 33 -15.27 6.13 9.61
N THR A 34 -15.15 7.37 9.16
CA THR A 34 -15.62 8.57 9.90
C THR A 34 -17.10 8.90 9.68
N ARG A 35 -17.79 8.10 8.85
CA ARG A 35 -19.19 8.33 8.43
C ARG A 35 -19.45 9.74 7.90
N ASN A 36 -18.60 10.23 7.03
CA ASN A 36 -18.77 11.55 6.45
C ASN A 36 -20.09 11.62 5.67
N ALA A 37 -21.03 12.46 6.14
CA ALA A 37 -22.38 12.55 5.57
C ALA A 37 -22.39 12.97 4.10
N THR A 38 -21.52 13.91 3.72
CA THR A 38 -21.40 14.39 2.34
C THR A 38 -20.89 13.28 1.42
N TYR A 39 -19.88 12.54 1.85
CA TYR A 39 -19.34 11.41 1.09
C TYR A 39 -20.36 10.28 0.94
N LEU A 40 -20.97 9.87 2.06
CA LEU A 40 -21.93 8.77 2.09
C LEU A 40 -23.24 9.11 1.35
N SER A 41 -23.61 10.39 1.24
CA SER A 41 -24.81 10.80 0.48
C SER A 41 -24.76 10.44 -1.00
N ALA A 42 -23.58 10.20 -1.56
CA ALA A 42 -23.41 9.77 -2.94
C ALA A 42 -23.67 8.27 -3.14
N PHE A 43 -23.77 7.48 -2.06
CA PHE A 43 -23.95 6.03 -2.13
C PHE A 43 -25.41 5.62 -1.90
N PRO A 44 -25.87 4.53 -2.54
CA PRO A 44 -27.19 3.96 -2.26
C PRO A 44 -27.31 3.50 -0.80
N PRO A 45 -28.50 3.65 -0.16
CA PRO A 45 -28.71 3.24 1.23
C PRO A 45 -28.34 1.78 1.51
N GLN A 46 -28.61 0.89 0.55
CA GLN A 46 -28.31 -0.55 0.67
C GLN A 46 -26.80 -0.82 0.77
N MET A 47 -25.97 0.00 0.12
CA MET A 47 -24.52 -0.13 0.20
C MET A 47 -23.99 0.32 1.56
N ILE A 48 -24.59 1.35 2.14
CA ILE A 48 -24.25 1.85 3.47
C ILE A 48 -24.60 0.80 4.53
N GLU A 49 -25.79 0.19 4.45
CA GLU A 49 -26.18 -0.91 5.35
C GLU A 49 -25.24 -2.11 5.24
N TYR A 50 -24.80 -2.45 4.02
CA TYR A 50 -23.82 -3.51 3.81
C TYR A 50 -22.47 -3.19 4.48
N ILE A 51 -21.97 -1.97 4.31
CA ILE A 51 -20.73 -1.52 4.98
C ILE A 51 -20.90 -1.55 6.51
N ASP A 52 -22.07 -1.16 7.02
CA ASP A 52 -22.37 -1.13 8.45
C ASP A 52 -22.46 -2.53 9.07
N SER A 53 -22.73 -3.54 8.26
CA SER A 53 -22.70 -4.95 8.67
C SER A 53 -21.27 -5.50 8.82
N PHE A 54 -20.24 -4.73 8.43
CA PHE A 54 -18.87 -5.22 8.48
C PHE A 54 -18.35 -5.37 9.91
N PRO A 55 -17.73 -6.52 10.24
CA PRO A 55 -17.13 -6.72 11.54
C PRO A 55 -15.87 -5.86 11.70
N PHE A 56 -15.54 -5.49 12.94
CA PHE A 56 -14.42 -4.57 13.24
C PHE A 56 -13.07 -5.06 12.68
N TRP A 57 -12.84 -6.37 12.64
CA TRP A 57 -11.60 -6.93 12.12
C TRP A 57 -11.45 -6.67 10.62
N LEU A 58 -12.55 -6.67 9.86
CA LEU A 58 -12.55 -6.43 8.42
C LEU A 58 -12.22 -4.96 8.14
N MET A 59 -12.79 -4.04 8.92
CA MET A 59 -12.41 -2.63 8.89
C MET A 59 -10.92 -2.44 9.22
N GLY A 60 -10.42 -3.15 10.23
CA GLY A 60 -9.00 -3.14 10.59
C GLY A 60 -8.09 -3.62 9.46
N CYS A 61 -8.44 -4.75 8.82
CA CYS A 61 -7.71 -5.25 7.65
C CYS A 61 -7.77 -4.27 6.47
N TRP A 62 -8.91 -3.62 6.23
CA TRP A 62 -9.07 -2.63 5.17
C TRP A 62 -8.21 -1.37 5.43
N ALA A 63 -8.18 -0.91 6.67
CA ALA A 63 -7.30 0.19 7.10
C ALA A 63 -5.83 -0.17 6.82
N LEU A 64 -5.37 -1.32 7.31
CA LEU A 64 -4.00 -1.76 7.15
C LEU A 64 -3.63 -1.96 5.67
N GLY A 65 -4.56 -2.46 4.86
CA GLY A 65 -4.37 -2.65 3.43
C GLY A 65 -4.19 -1.33 2.68
N THR A 66 -5.09 -0.37 2.87
CA THR A 66 -5.06 0.92 2.16
C THR A 66 -3.87 1.78 2.61
N TRP A 67 -3.70 1.96 3.92
CA TRP A 67 -2.59 2.74 4.47
C TRP A 67 -1.22 2.09 4.23
N GLY A 68 -1.15 0.76 4.29
CA GLY A 68 0.06 0.01 3.95
C GLY A 68 0.44 0.15 2.48
N ALA A 69 -0.54 0.09 1.56
CA ALA A 69 -0.30 0.25 0.13
C ALA A 69 0.07 1.69 -0.26
N LEU A 70 -0.51 2.70 0.41
CA LEU A 70 -0.11 4.10 0.27
C LEU A 70 1.34 4.31 0.74
N ALA A 71 1.68 3.81 1.92
CA ALA A 71 3.05 3.86 2.43
C ALA A 71 4.05 3.18 1.48
N GLY A 72 3.68 2.01 0.93
CA GLY A 72 4.47 1.31 -0.08
C GLY A 72 4.65 2.12 -1.37
N SER A 73 3.60 2.80 -1.85
CA SER A 73 3.67 3.65 -3.03
C SER A 73 4.52 4.90 -2.82
N ILE A 74 4.44 5.52 -1.64
CA ILE A 74 5.30 6.64 -1.25
C ILE A 74 6.77 6.18 -1.19
N LEU A 75 7.05 5.00 -0.61
CA LEU A 75 8.39 4.42 -0.60
C LEU A 75 8.92 4.15 -2.02
N LEU A 76 8.05 3.73 -2.94
CA LEU A 76 8.37 3.56 -4.36
C LEU A 76 8.77 4.90 -5.00
N LEU A 77 8.01 5.97 -4.75
CA LEU A 77 8.34 7.33 -5.21
C LEU A 77 9.63 7.87 -4.58
N ALA A 78 9.82 7.64 -3.28
CA ALA A 78 11.03 8.02 -2.54
C ALA A 78 12.27 7.22 -2.97
N ARG A 79 12.13 6.30 -3.95
CA ARG A 79 13.20 5.43 -4.44
C ARG A 79 13.89 4.66 -3.32
N SER A 80 13.09 4.34 -2.30
CA SER A 80 13.57 3.78 -1.05
C SER A 80 14.09 2.38 -1.32
N ARG A 81 15.41 2.23 -1.42
CA ARG A 81 16.16 0.96 -1.56
C ARG A 81 15.81 -0.12 -0.50
N TRP A 82 14.96 0.24 0.45
CA TRP A 82 14.57 -0.56 1.60
C TRP A 82 13.70 -1.75 1.23
N ALA A 83 12.99 -1.73 0.09
CA ALA A 83 12.31 -2.93 -0.41
C ALA A 83 13.31 -4.05 -0.76
N ILE A 84 14.42 -3.68 -1.42
CA ILE A 84 15.54 -4.60 -1.69
C ILE A 84 16.24 -4.98 -0.39
N ALA A 85 16.46 -4.03 0.53
CA ALA A 85 17.11 -4.31 1.81
C ALA A 85 16.31 -5.29 2.68
N VAL A 86 14.99 -5.16 2.74
CA VAL A 86 14.11 -6.07 3.50
C VAL A 86 14.04 -7.45 2.83
N PHE A 87 13.98 -7.50 1.50
CA PHE A 87 14.00 -8.78 0.77
C PHE A 87 15.36 -9.49 0.92
N LEU A 88 16.47 -8.75 0.84
CA LEU A 88 17.82 -9.26 1.08
C LEU A 88 18.04 -9.68 2.53
N LEU A 89 17.53 -8.92 3.52
CA LEU A 89 17.59 -9.31 4.92
C LEU A 89 16.82 -10.59 5.17
N TRP A 90 15.58 -10.68 4.69
CA TRP A 90 14.76 -11.87 4.83
C TRP A 90 15.42 -13.07 4.15
N PHE A 91 15.92 -12.89 2.93
CA PHE A 91 16.63 -13.93 2.18
C PHE A 91 17.93 -14.37 2.88
N SER A 92 18.71 -13.42 3.41
CA SER A 92 19.96 -13.70 4.14
C SER A 92 19.69 -14.44 5.45
N VAL A 93 18.65 -14.05 6.18
CA VAL A 93 18.20 -14.77 7.39
C VAL A 93 17.73 -16.19 7.04
N ARG A 94 16.96 -16.34 5.95
CA ARG A 94 16.49 -17.64 5.45
C ARG A 94 17.64 -18.55 4.99
N MET A 95 18.66 -17.99 4.35
CA MET A 95 19.86 -18.69 3.90
C MET A 95 20.77 -19.11 5.06
N ARG A 96 20.89 -18.26 6.10
CA ARG A 96 21.64 -18.56 7.32
C ARG A 96 21.01 -19.72 8.09
N ALA A 97 19.68 -19.77 8.16
CA ALA A 97 18.94 -20.89 8.74
C ALA A 97 19.10 -22.21 7.97
N ARG A 98 19.57 -22.16 6.71
CA ARG A 98 19.86 -23.33 5.86
C ARG A 98 21.34 -23.71 5.83
N GLY A 99 22.21 -23.02 6.59
CA GLY A 99 23.63 -23.37 6.73
C GLY A 99 24.49 -23.13 5.48
N ILE A 100 23.99 -22.35 4.51
CA ILE A 100 24.66 -22.14 3.22
C ILE A 100 25.71 -21.01 3.29
N LEU A 101 25.49 -20.02 4.16
CA LEU A 101 26.43 -18.93 4.42
C LEU A 101 27.06 -19.17 5.80
N ARG A 102 28.38 -19.41 5.83
CA ARG A 102 29.18 -19.48 7.05
C ARG A 102 29.55 -18.08 7.51
#